data_AF-A0A9E0V1U7-F1
#
_entry.id   AF-A0A9E0V1U7-F1
#
_cell.length_a   1.000
_cell.length_b   1.000
_cell.length_c   1.000
_cell.angle_alpha   90.00
_cell.angle_beta   90.00
_cell.angle_gamma   90.00
#
_symmetry.space_group_name_H-M   'P 1'
#
loop_
_entity.id
_entity.type
_entity.pdbx_description
1 polymer ?
#
loop_
_entity_poly.entity_id
_entity_poly.type
_entity_poly.pdbx_seq_one_letter_code
_entity_poly.pdbx_strand_id
1 'polypeptide(L)'
;MSRAAAHLSAVECLRVKHIVTCGHDNCGGVKASLDPSDMGQLNNWLRTLRDVYRLRMAELDAITDEHARFDRLAELNVLGQCMNVIKLDHVQKRRYKERLPMIHGWIFDVRTGHLKDLGPGMEKEFMAIRKVYDLKPTV
;
A
#
# COMPACT_ATOMS: atom_id res chain seq x y z
N MET A 1 9.23 1.28 -17.23
CA MET A 1 7.82 0.83 -17.28
C MET A 1 7.07 1.41 -16.09
N SER A 2 5.85 1.89 -16.26
CA SER A 2 5.04 2.41 -15.14
C SER A 2 4.50 1.26 -14.27
N ARG A 3 4.25 1.53 -12.99
CA ARG A 3 3.69 0.54 -12.03
C ARG A 3 2.42 -0.15 -12.54
N ALA A 4 1.52 0.61 -13.18
CA ALA A 4 0.26 0.08 -13.67
C ALA A 4 0.44 -0.97 -14.79
N ALA A 5 1.36 -0.74 -15.72
CA ALA A 5 1.65 -1.70 -16.79
C ALA A 5 2.25 -3.01 -16.24
N ALA A 6 3.08 -2.93 -15.19
CA ALA A 6 3.63 -4.11 -14.54
C ALA A 6 2.54 -4.96 -13.86
N HIS A 7 1.60 -4.31 -13.14
CA HIS A 7 0.46 -5.02 -12.54
C HIS A 7 -0.43 -5.68 -13.60
N LEU A 8 -0.74 -4.95 -14.68
CA LEU A 8 -1.57 -5.47 -15.76
C LEU A 8 -0.96 -6.75 -16.36
N SER A 9 0.31 -6.70 -16.75
CA SER A 9 1.03 -7.86 -17.30
C SER A 9 1.08 -9.03 -16.31
N ALA A 10 1.38 -8.76 -15.03
CA ALA A 10 1.42 -9.79 -14.00
C ALA A 10 0.07 -10.49 -13.82
N VAL A 11 -1.04 -9.73 -13.87
CA VAL A 11 -2.38 -10.24 -13.59
C VAL A 11 -3.02 -10.90 -14.82
N GLU A 12 -2.95 -10.26 -15.99
CA GLU A 12 -3.65 -10.70 -17.20
C GLU A 12 -2.81 -11.68 -18.03
N CYS A 13 -1.50 -11.43 -18.18
CA CYS A 13 -0.63 -12.26 -19.01
C CYS A 13 -0.02 -13.41 -18.19
N LEU A 14 0.68 -13.10 -17.10
CA LEU A 14 1.39 -14.10 -16.28
C LEU A 14 0.47 -14.82 -15.31
N ARG A 15 -0.74 -14.30 -15.09
CA ARG A 15 -1.76 -14.86 -14.22
C ARG A 15 -1.24 -15.19 -12.81
N VAL A 16 -0.41 -14.32 -12.23
CA VAL A 16 0.16 -14.53 -10.88
C VAL A 16 -0.93 -14.75 -9.84
N LYS A 17 -0.66 -15.60 -8.85
CA LYS A 17 -1.60 -15.89 -7.74
C LYS A 17 -1.45 -14.91 -6.57
N HIS A 18 -0.28 -14.31 -6.43
CA HIS A 18 0.05 -13.43 -5.32
C HIS A 18 0.69 -12.15 -5.82
N ILE A 19 0.30 -11.04 -5.21
CA ILE A 19 0.96 -9.74 -5.35
C ILE A 19 1.40 -9.32 -3.95
N VAL A 20 2.68 -9.01 -3.79
CA VAL A 20 3.23 -8.51 -2.52
C VAL A 20 3.57 -7.04 -2.70
N THR A 21 3.06 -6.21 -1.80
CA THR A 21 3.58 -4.86 -1.58
C THR A 21 4.49 -4.92 -0.37
N CYS A 22 5.78 -4.70 -0.58
CA CYS A 22 6.77 -4.76 0.48
C CYS A 22 7.28 -3.34 0.76
N GLY A 23 7.11 -2.89 2.00
CA GLY A 23 7.86 -1.78 2.56
C GLY A 23 9.05 -2.29 3.36
N HIS A 24 9.78 -1.37 3.97
CA HIS A 24 10.88 -1.72 4.85
C HIS A 24 11.03 -0.68 5.96
N ASP A 25 11.60 -1.10 7.09
CA ASP A 25 11.99 -0.19 8.15
C ASP A 25 13.10 0.76 7.68
N ASN A 26 13.28 1.85 8.43
CA ASN A 26 14.26 2.90 8.14
C ASN A 26 14.22 3.44 6.68
N CYS A 27 13.05 3.40 6.04
CA CYS A 27 12.84 3.96 4.71
C CYS A 27 13.09 5.47 4.65
N GLY A 28 14.14 5.88 3.93
CA GLY A 28 14.49 7.29 3.74
C GLY A 28 13.35 8.13 3.14
N GLY A 29 12.51 7.54 2.28
CA GLY A 29 11.34 8.22 1.72
C GLY A 29 10.25 8.50 2.76
N VAL A 30 9.96 7.53 3.64
CA VAL A 30 9.03 7.74 4.76
C VAL A 30 9.58 8.83 5.69
N LYS A 31 10.89 8.80 5.98
CA LYS A 31 11.54 9.74 6.89
C LYS A 31 11.48 11.16 6.32
N ALA A 32 11.83 11.30 5.04
CA ALA A 32 11.75 12.56 4.31
C ALA A 32 10.31 13.11 4.24
N SER A 33 9.30 12.24 4.23
CA SER A 33 7.90 12.70 4.17
C SER A 33 7.41 13.37 5.46
N LEU A 34 8.01 13.03 6.60
CA LEU A 34 7.70 13.60 7.91
C LEU A 34 8.32 14.98 8.12
N ASP A 35 9.40 15.29 7.39
CA ASP A 35 10.02 16.62 7.39
C ASP A 35 9.29 17.53 6.39
N PRO A 36 8.69 18.65 6.85
CA PRO A 36 8.02 19.63 5.98
C PRO A 36 8.98 20.54 5.22
N SER A 37 10.26 20.18 5.06
CA SER A 37 11.23 20.91 4.24
C SER A 37 10.94 20.82 2.73
N ASP A 38 11.38 21.84 1.99
CA ASP A 38 11.30 21.85 0.53
C ASP A 38 12.39 20.96 -0.08
N MET A 39 11.97 19.84 -0.67
CA MET A 39 12.85 18.89 -1.35
C MET A 39 12.70 18.94 -2.88
N GLY A 40 12.19 20.04 -3.43
CA GLY A 40 12.03 20.25 -4.87
C GLY A 40 11.10 19.21 -5.53
N GLN A 41 11.59 18.53 -6.57
CA GLN A 41 10.80 17.56 -7.33
C GLN A 41 10.34 16.36 -6.46
N LEU A 42 11.09 16.05 -5.40
CA LEU A 42 10.78 14.94 -4.50
C LEU A 42 9.46 15.19 -3.75
N ASN A 43 9.07 16.45 -3.53
CA ASN A 43 7.81 16.82 -2.86
C ASN A 43 6.60 16.18 -3.55
N ASN A 44 6.58 16.11 -4.88
CA ASN A 44 5.47 15.50 -5.63
C ASN A 44 5.33 14.00 -5.38
N TRP A 45 6.45 13.31 -5.23
CA TRP A 45 6.48 11.88 -4.93
C TRP A 45 6.10 11.63 -3.46
N LEU A 46 6.69 12.39 -2.53
CA LEU A 46 6.43 12.34 -1.09
C LEU A 46 5.01 12.77 -0.72
N ARG A 47 4.33 13.56 -1.57
CA ARG A 47 2.93 13.96 -1.37
C ARG A 47 2.03 12.77 -1.06
N THR A 48 2.24 11.64 -1.73
CA THR A 48 1.43 10.44 -1.50
C THR A 48 1.60 9.86 -0.10
N LEU A 49 2.81 9.88 0.46
CA LEU A 49 3.10 9.51 1.84
C LEU A 49 2.50 10.53 2.84
N ARG A 50 2.66 11.82 2.55
CA ARG A 50 2.05 12.90 3.36
C ARG A 50 0.52 12.80 3.39
N ASP A 51 -0.10 12.37 2.29
CA ASP A 51 -1.54 12.09 2.25
C ASP A 51 -1.94 10.88 3.10
N VAL A 52 -1.13 9.83 3.16
CA VAL A 52 -1.35 8.71 4.09
C VAL A 52 -1.33 9.22 5.53
N TYR A 53 -0.34 10.05 5.89
CA TYR A 53 -0.28 10.68 7.21
C TYR A 53 -1.57 11.48 7.48
N ARG A 54 -1.95 12.37 6.57
CA ARG A 54 -3.14 13.22 6.69
C ARG A 54 -4.42 12.40 6.92
N LEU A 55 -4.58 11.28 6.23
CA LEU A 55 -5.75 10.40 6.36
C LEU A 55 -5.78 9.55 7.65
N ARG A 56 -4.65 9.49 8.37
CA ARG A 56 -4.45 8.73 9.61
C ARG A 56 -3.89 9.59 10.73
N MET A 57 -4.09 10.90 10.65
CA MET A 57 -3.46 11.89 11.52
C MET A 57 -3.77 11.63 12.99
N ALA A 58 -5.03 11.38 13.34
CA ALA A 58 -5.43 11.09 14.73
C ALA A 58 -4.74 9.84 15.31
N GLU A 59 -4.50 8.81 14.49
CA GLU A 59 -3.80 7.59 14.92
C GLU A 59 -2.29 7.85 15.10
N LEU A 60 -1.69 8.57 14.15
CA LEU A 60 -0.24 8.84 14.15
C LEU A 60 0.16 9.86 15.22
N ASP A 61 -0.63 10.91 15.40
CA ASP A 61 -0.38 11.96 16.40
C ASP A 61 -0.55 11.44 17.84
N ALA A 62 -1.34 10.37 18.03
CA ALA A 62 -1.48 9.69 19.32
C ALA A 62 -0.21 8.91 19.73
N ILE A 63 0.67 8.58 18.79
CA ILE A 63 1.93 7.88 19.06
C ILE A 63 2.97 8.92 19.43
N THR A 64 3.42 8.98 20.68
CA THR A 64 4.37 10.01 21.15
C THR A 64 5.81 9.74 20.72
N ASP A 65 6.20 8.47 20.60
CA ASP A 65 7.53 8.08 20.16
C ASP A 65 7.68 8.26 18.64
N GLU A 66 8.67 9.06 18.22
CA GLU A 66 8.88 9.42 16.82
C GLU A 66 9.24 8.20 15.96
N HIS A 67 10.05 7.28 16.50
CA HIS A 67 10.44 6.05 15.81
C HIS A 67 9.23 5.14 15.59
N ALA A 68 8.42 4.92 16.62
CA ALA A 68 7.19 4.15 16.51
C ALA A 68 6.19 4.79 15.54
N ARG A 69 6.07 6.13 15.53
CA ARG A 69 5.22 6.84 14.58
C ARG A 69 5.71 6.68 13.14
N PHE A 70 7.02 6.77 12.94
CA PHE A 70 7.66 6.53 11.66
C PHE A 70 7.42 5.11 11.15
N ASP A 71 7.64 4.09 11.99
CA ASP A 71 7.41 2.69 11.64
C ASP A 71 5.94 2.46 11.31
N ARG A 72 5.03 3.06 12.11
CA ARG A 72 3.59 2.98 11.85
C ARG A 72 3.19 3.64 10.54
N LEU A 73 3.77 4.77 10.18
CA LEU A 73 3.53 5.40 8.88
C LEU A 73 3.99 4.51 7.72
N ALA A 74 5.14 3.83 7.86
CA ALA A 74 5.61 2.88 6.86
C ALA A 74 4.61 1.72 6.66
N GLU A 75 4.09 1.16 7.75
CA GLU A 75 3.02 0.13 7.70
C GLU A 75 1.76 0.63 7.02
N LEU A 76 1.26 1.80 7.42
CA LEU A 76 0.05 2.41 6.85
C LEU A 76 0.24 2.73 5.37
N ASN A 77 1.43 3.13 4.95
CA ASN A 77 1.73 3.33 3.54
C ASN A 77 1.67 2.03 2.75
N VAL A 78 2.25 0.94 3.25
CA VAL A 78 2.16 -0.39 2.60
C VAL A 78 0.70 -0.79 2.44
N LEU A 79 -0.10 -0.70 3.51
CA LEU A 79 -1.53 -1.01 3.46
C LEU A 79 -2.28 -0.12 2.46
N GLY A 80 -1.99 1.18 2.44
CA GLY A 80 -2.55 2.12 1.48
C GLY A 80 -2.19 1.79 0.03
N GLN A 81 -0.96 1.35 -0.23
CA GLN A 81 -0.55 0.90 -1.56
C GLN A 81 -1.20 -0.43 -1.95
N CYS A 82 -1.34 -1.38 -1.04
CA CYS A 82 -2.12 -2.60 -1.29
C CYS A 82 -3.56 -2.27 -1.68
N MET A 83 -4.20 -1.34 -0.97
CA MET A 83 -5.54 -0.85 -1.31
C MET A 83 -5.58 -0.23 -2.71
N ASN A 84 -4.54 0.48 -3.12
CA ASN A 84 -4.45 1.01 -4.49
C ASN A 84 -4.31 -0.09 -5.54
N VAL A 85 -3.62 -1.20 -5.24
CA VAL A 85 -3.57 -2.38 -6.12
C VAL A 85 -4.94 -3.03 -6.22
N ILE A 86 -5.65 -3.22 -5.11
CA ILE A 86 -6.99 -3.83 -5.09
C ILE A 86 -7.98 -3.03 -5.94
N LYS A 87 -7.87 -1.69 -5.95
CA LYS A 87 -8.76 -0.81 -6.73
C LYS A 87 -8.58 -0.94 -8.24
N LEU A 88 -7.50 -1.54 -8.74
CA LEU A 88 -7.26 -1.69 -10.18
C LEU A 88 -8.32 -2.58 -10.82
N ASP A 89 -8.78 -2.20 -12.01
CA ASP A 89 -9.89 -2.86 -12.70
C ASP A 89 -9.61 -4.33 -13.02
N HIS A 90 -8.44 -4.64 -13.57
CA HIS A 90 -7.99 -6.00 -13.91
C HIS A 90 -7.83 -6.88 -12.66
N VAL A 91 -7.40 -6.30 -11.53
CA VAL A 91 -7.33 -7.00 -10.24
C VAL A 91 -8.74 -7.33 -9.75
N GLN A 92 -9.65 -6.36 -9.73
CA GLN A 92 -11.04 -6.58 -9.29
C GLN A 92 -11.76 -7.59 -10.17
N LYS A 93 -11.68 -7.46 -11.50
CA LYS A 93 -12.31 -8.36 -12.46
C LYS A 93 -11.84 -9.81 -12.28
N ARG A 94 -10.54 -10.02 -12.06
CA ARG A 94 -10.02 -11.37 -11.81
C ARG A 94 -10.41 -11.89 -10.43
N ARG A 95 -10.41 -11.05 -9.39
CA ARG A 95 -10.87 -11.46 -8.04
C ARG A 95 -12.35 -11.84 -8.03
N TYR A 96 -13.16 -11.18 -8.86
CA TYR A 96 -14.57 -11.54 -9.06
C TYR A 96 -14.75 -12.96 -9.60
N LYS A 97 -13.92 -13.36 -10.57
CA LYS A 97 -14.03 -14.67 -11.25
C LYS A 97 -13.32 -15.78 -10.49
N GLU A 98 -12.15 -15.48 -9.93
CA GLU A 98 -11.18 -16.49 -9.45
C GLU A 98 -10.81 -16.33 -7.98
N ARG A 99 -11.28 -15.27 -7.29
CA ARG A 99 -10.79 -14.87 -5.96
C ARG A 99 -9.27 -14.65 -5.90
N LEU A 100 -8.66 -14.33 -7.04
CA LEU A 100 -7.22 -14.09 -7.24
C LEU A 100 -6.96 -12.77 -8.00
N PRO A 101 -5.78 -12.14 -7.85
CA PRO A 101 -4.67 -12.54 -6.98
C PRO A 101 -4.93 -12.21 -5.51
N MET A 102 -4.27 -12.94 -4.59
CA MET A 102 -4.15 -12.54 -3.19
C MET A 102 -3.15 -11.39 -3.07
N ILE A 103 -3.46 -10.41 -2.24
CA ILE A 103 -2.64 -9.23 -2.05
C ILE A 103 -2.12 -9.23 -0.61
N HIS A 104 -0.81 -9.06 -0.47
CA HIS A 104 -0.09 -9.13 0.79
C HIS A 104 0.67 -7.83 1.03
N GLY A 105 0.67 -7.36 2.28
CA GLY A 105 1.41 -6.18 2.71
C GLY A 105 2.47 -6.60 3.73
N TRP A 106 3.75 -6.46 3.38
CA TRP A 106 4.86 -6.86 4.24
C TRP A 106 5.75 -5.67 4.58
N ILE A 107 6.38 -5.74 5.75
CA ILE A 107 7.52 -4.89 6.13
C ILE A 107 8.75 -5.78 6.26
N PHE A 108 9.77 -5.48 5.49
CA PHE A 108 11.09 -6.08 5.65
C PHE A 108 11.90 -5.30 6.67
N ASP A 109 12.37 -5.98 7.71
CA ASP A 109 13.32 -5.43 8.68
C ASP A 109 14.74 -5.58 8.10
N VAL A 110 15.37 -4.47 7.74
CA VAL A 110 16.70 -4.42 7.13
C VAL A 110 17.80 -4.77 8.11
N ARG A 111 17.55 -4.69 9.42
CA ARG A 111 18.52 -5.00 10.47
C ARG A 111 18.55 -6.48 10.77
N THR A 112 17.38 -7.11 10.83
CA THR A 112 17.25 -8.54 11.21
C THR A 112 17.06 -9.47 10.01
N GLY A 113 16.65 -8.95 8.86
CA GLY A 113 16.30 -9.74 7.69
C GLY A 113 14.93 -10.42 7.78
N HIS A 114 14.15 -10.11 8.82
CA HIS A 114 12.83 -10.71 9.01
C HIS A 114 11.75 -9.98 8.21
N LEU A 115 10.71 -10.75 7.82
CA LEU A 115 9.49 -10.21 7.21
C LEU A 115 8.37 -10.18 8.25
N LYS A 116 7.78 -8.99 8.43
CA LYS A 116 6.56 -8.79 9.18
C LYS A 116 5.38 -8.74 8.22
N ASP A 117 4.47 -9.70 8.35
CA ASP A 117 3.18 -9.67 7.65
C ASP A 117 2.22 -8.72 8.37
N LEU A 118 1.66 -7.75 7.65
CA LEU A 118 0.66 -6.81 8.18
C LEU A 118 -0.75 -7.41 8.24
N GLY A 119 -0.91 -8.63 7.74
CA GLY A 119 -2.08 -9.47 7.96
C GLY A 119 -3.31 -9.12 7.09
N PRO A 120 -4.45 -9.78 7.37
CA PRO A 120 -5.65 -9.73 6.53
C PRO A 120 -6.50 -8.47 6.70
N GLY A 121 -6.05 -7.46 7.47
CA GLY A 121 -6.83 -6.24 7.76
C GLY A 121 -7.35 -5.53 6.51
N MET A 122 -6.68 -5.74 5.38
CA MET A 122 -7.07 -5.20 4.08
C MET A 122 -8.41 -5.72 3.56
N GLU A 123 -8.82 -6.95 3.84
CA GLU A 123 -10.06 -7.47 3.23
C GLU A 123 -11.30 -6.80 3.83
N LYS A 124 -11.27 -6.49 5.14
CA LYS A 124 -12.33 -5.71 5.80
C LYS A 124 -12.38 -4.28 5.22
N GLU A 125 -11.22 -3.63 5.10
CA GLU A 125 -11.14 -2.29 4.50
C GLU A 125 -11.60 -2.29 3.04
N PHE A 126 -11.24 -3.32 2.28
CA PHE A 126 -11.69 -3.48 0.91
C PHE A 126 -13.19 -3.61 0.81
N MET A 127 -13.81 -4.49 1.61
CA MET A 127 -15.27 -4.63 1.62
C MET A 127 -15.97 -3.30 1.96
N ALA A 128 -15.40 -2.48 2.85
CA ALA A 128 -15.95 -1.18 3.18
C ALA A 128 -15.92 -0.17 2.02
N ILE A 129 -14.92 -0.24 1.13
CA ILE A 129 -14.82 0.67 -0.03
C ILE A 129 -15.55 0.16 -1.28
N ARG A 130 -16.06 -1.08 -1.30
CA ARG A 130 -16.82 -1.60 -2.45
C ARG A 130 -18.03 -0.74 -2.80
N LYS A 131 -18.62 -0.03 -1.85
CA LYS A 131 -19.67 0.96 -2.15
C LYS A 131 -19.28 2.00 -3.22
N VAL A 132 -17.97 2.27 -3.39
CA VAL A 132 -17.42 3.19 -4.40
C VAL A 132 -16.58 2.46 -5.46
N TYR A 133 -15.87 1.40 -5.07
CA TYR A 133 -14.98 0.61 -5.93
C TYR A 133 -15.49 -0.83 -6.07
N ASP A 134 -16.52 -1.01 -6.90
CA ASP A 134 -17.09 -2.34 -7.22
C ASP A 134 -17.15 -2.56 -8.73
N LEU A 135 -15.99 -2.77 -9.34
CA LEU A 135 -15.85 -2.92 -10.79
C LEU A 135 -16.19 -4.36 -11.20
N LYS A 136 -17.50 -4.64 -11.31
CA LYS A 136 -18.01 -5.92 -11.81
C LYS A 136 -17.56 -6.15 -13.26
N PRO A 137 -17.19 -7.38 -13.64
CA PRO A 137 -17.04 -7.72 -15.05
C PRO A 137 -18.37 -7.46 -15.77
N THR A 138 -18.33 -6.74 -16.89
CA THR A 138 -19.45 -6.76 -17.84
C THR A 138 -19.61 -8.18 -18.36
N VAL A 139 -20.87 -8.66 -18.34
CA VAL A 139 -21.29 -9.98 -18.84
C VAL A 139 -20.82 -10.17 -20.27
#